data_AF-A0A1V9XNU6-F1
#
_entry.id   AF-A0A1V9XNU6-F1
#
_cell.length_a   1.000
_cell.length_b   1.000
_cell.length_c   1.000
_cell.angle_alpha   90.00
_cell.angle_beta   90.00
_cell.angle_gamma   90.00
#
_symmetry.space_group_name_H-M   'P 1'
#
loop_
_entity.id
_entity.type
_entity.pdbx_description
1 polymer ?
#
loop_
_entity_poly.entity_id
_entity_poly.type
_entity_poly.pdbx_seq_one_letter_code
_entity_poly.pdbx_strand_id
1 'polypeptide(L)'
;EVTSVFAVYGIKVDPRHLSLVADYMTFDGAYRAFNRIHMANNASPLQQMSFETTCTFMKNAALLGFADRLNSPSARLVMGQLVGVGTGICEILGNIPRRGNNKYAI
;
A
#
# COMPACT_ATOMS: atom_id res chain seq x y z
N GLU A 1 5.50 -12.55 24.18
CA GLU A 1 4.34 -11.75 24.63
C GLU A 1 3.08 -12.00 23.83
N VAL A 2 2.94 -11.49 22.59
CA VAL A 2 1.69 -11.62 21.82
C VAL A 2 1.26 -13.07 21.58
N THR A 3 2.22 -13.96 21.27
CA THR A 3 2.01 -15.41 21.15
C THR A 3 1.48 -16.02 22.45
N SER A 4 2.07 -15.65 23.59
CA SER A 4 1.70 -16.14 24.92
C SER A 4 0.28 -15.72 25.30
N VAL A 5 -0.11 -14.47 24.98
CA VAL A 5 -1.47 -13.96 25.21
C VAL A 5 -2.47 -14.76 24.38
N PHE A 6 -2.22 -14.93 23.08
CA PHE A 6 -3.13 -15.69 22.21
C PHE A 6 -3.24 -17.17 22.60
N ALA A 7 -2.16 -17.78 23.10
CA ALA A 7 -2.16 -19.15 23.58
C ALA A 7 -3.11 -19.37 24.78
N VAL A 8 -3.17 -18.43 25.72
CA VAL A 8 -4.08 -18.50 26.89
C VAL A 8 -5.56 -18.48 26.46
N TYR A 9 -5.88 -17.76 25.39
CA TYR A 9 -7.24 -17.70 24.82
C TYR A 9 -7.53 -18.83 23.82
N GLY A 10 -6.61 -19.77 23.59
CA GLY A 10 -6.78 -20.87 22.63
C GLY A 10 -6.78 -20.42 21.16
N ILE A 11 -6.31 -19.20 20.87
CA ILE A 11 -6.27 -18.64 19.51
C ILE A 11 -5.00 -19.13 18.82
N LYS A 12 -5.16 -19.95 17.78
CA LYS A 12 -4.05 -20.42 16.94
C LYS A 12 -3.77 -19.40 15.84
N VAL A 13 -2.60 -18.78 15.90
CA VAL A 13 -2.10 -17.86 14.85
C VAL A 13 -0.82 -18.45 14.28
N ASP A 14 -0.70 -18.49 12.96
CA ASP A 14 0.55 -18.90 12.30
C ASP A 14 1.66 -17.88 12.63
N PRO A 15 2.84 -18.33 13.09
CA PRO A 15 3.93 -17.46 13.49
C PRO A 15 4.35 -16.47 12.38
N ARG A 16 4.17 -16.82 11.10
CA ARG A 16 4.50 -15.94 9.97
C ARG A 16 3.76 -14.61 10.01
N HIS A 17 2.51 -14.57 10.49
CA HIS A 17 1.76 -13.32 10.64
C HIS A 17 2.39 -12.42 11.71
N LEU A 18 2.75 -13.01 12.84
CA LEU A 18 3.33 -12.26 13.96
C LEU A 18 4.77 -11.81 13.65
N SER A 19 5.54 -12.63 12.94
CA SER A 19 6.86 -12.26 12.44
C SER A 19 6.79 -11.08 11.47
N LEU A 20 5.87 -11.12 10.49
CA LEU A 20 5.70 -10.00 9.55
C LEU A 20 5.33 -8.70 10.25
N VAL A 21 4.46 -8.77 11.26
CA VAL A 21 4.09 -7.60 12.08
C VAL A 21 5.30 -7.10 12.88
N ALA A 22 6.06 -7.99 13.51
CA ALA A 22 7.25 -7.61 14.28
C ALA A 22 8.34 -6.98 13.40
N ASP A 23 8.58 -7.52 12.21
CA ASP A 23 9.51 -6.98 11.23
C ASP A 23 9.06 -5.58 10.79
N TYR A 24 7.77 -5.39 10.49
CA TYR A 24 7.22 -4.08 10.16
C TYR A 24 7.34 -3.08 11.32
N MET A 25 7.23 -3.52 12.58
CA MET A 25 7.39 -2.63 13.73
C MET A 25 8.84 -2.23 13.99
N THR A 26 9.82 -2.95 13.44
CA THR A 26 11.25 -2.79 13.76
C THR A 26 12.14 -2.49 12.56
N PHE A 27 11.58 -2.34 11.36
CA PHE A 27 12.34 -2.18 10.11
C PHE A 27 13.30 -0.97 10.11
N ASP A 28 12.95 0.10 10.84
CA ASP A 28 13.69 1.37 10.90
C ASP A 28 14.80 1.35 11.99
N GLY A 29 15.09 0.18 12.57
CA GLY A 29 16.06 0.02 13.67
C GLY A 29 15.56 0.51 15.03
N ALA A 30 14.33 1.01 15.11
CA ALA A 30 13.65 1.39 16.35
C ALA A 30 12.23 0.84 16.35
N TYR A 31 11.66 0.68 17.54
CA TYR A 31 10.27 0.24 17.69
C TYR A 31 9.30 1.33 17.22
N ARG A 32 8.49 1.01 16.23
CA ARG A 32 7.43 1.86 15.68
C ARG A 32 6.06 1.24 15.96
N ALA A 33 5.22 2.00 16.66
CA ALA A 33 3.85 1.59 16.94
C ALA A 33 2.93 1.85 15.73
N PHE A 34 1.86 1.06 15.61
CA PHE A 34 0.78 1.28 14.64
C PHE A 34 -0.15 2.41 15.10
N ASN A 35 0.29 3.65 14.96
CA ASN A 35 -0.50 4.83 15.33
C ASN A 35 -0.35 5.97 14.32
N ARG A 36 -1.14 7.03 14.51
CA ARG A 36 -1.13 8.23 13.65
C ARG A 36 0.25 8.90 13.53
N ILE A 37 1.11 8.79 14.55
CA ILE A 37 2.43 9.41 14.56
C ILE A 37 3.35 8.69 13.59
N HIS A 38 3.32 7.35 13.60
CA HIS A 38 4.08 6.57 12.63
C HIS A 38 3.50 6.70 11.21
N MET A 39 2.17 6.70 11.07
CA MET A 39 1.51 6.89 9.78
C MET A 39 1.79 8.26 9.16
N ALA A 40 2.02 9.30 9.97
CA ALA A 40 2.41 10.64 9.50
C ALA A 40 3.75 10.66 8.75
N ASN A 41 4.60 9.64 8.93
CA ASN A 41 5.87 9.52 8.24
C ASN A 41 5.76 8.77 6.90
N ASN A 42 4.55 8.38 6.49
CA ASN A 42 4.34 7.70 5.21
C ASN A 42 4.52 8.69 4.04
N ALA A 43 5.07 8.26 2.92
CA ALA A 43 5.33 9.11 1.76
C ALA A 43 4.07 9.52 0.98
N SER A 44 2.92 8.87 1.22
CA SER A 44 1.67 9.09 0.48
C SER A 44 0.69 9.98 1.27
N PRO A 45 0.46 11.25 0.88
CA PRO A 45 -0.47 12.15 1.57
C PRO A 45 -1.91 11.62 1.59
N LEU A 46 -2.39 10.98 0.50
CA LEU A 46 -3.72 10.39 0.46
C LEU A 46 -3.83 9.19 1.40
N GLN A 47 -2.75 8.40 1.53
CA GLN A 47 -2.73 7.32 2.53
C GLN A 47 -2.77 7.86 3.96
N GLN A 48 -2.03 8.93 4.27
CA GLN A 48 -2.09 9.58 5.59
C GLN A 48 -3.51 10.08 5.89
N MET A 49 -4.10 10.80 4.94
CA MET A 49 -5.44 11.37 5.02
C MET A 49 -6.55 10.32 5.19
N SER A 50 -6.36 9.12 4.63
CA SER A 50 -7.30 8.00 4.73
C SER A 50 -7.25 7.25 6.06
N PHE A 51 -6.23 7.49 6.89
CA PHE A 51 -6.12 6.89 8.21
C PHE A 51 -6.81 7.77 9.27
N GLU A 52 -6.21 8.92 9.62
CA GLU A 52 -6.73 9.86 10.62
C GLU A 52 -6.22 11.28 10.36
N THR A 53 -6.81 12.29 11.03
CA THR A 53 -6.35 13.71 11.00
C THR A 53 -6.33 14.33 9.58
N THR A 54 -7.31 13.98 8.75
CA THR A 54 -7.41 14.34 7.32
C THR A 54 -7.21 15.84 7.05
N CYS A 55 -7.93 16.72 7.76
CA CYS A 55 -7.86 18.16 7.51
C CYS A 55 -6.46 18.75 7.75
N THR A 56 -5.74 18.26 8.76
CA THR A 56 -4.40 18.75 9.07
C THR A 56 -3.40 18.30 8.00
N PHE A 57 -3.46 17.03 7.59
CA PHE A 57 -2.60 16.52 6.52
C PHE A 57 -2.91 17.18 5.18
N MET A 58 -4.19 17.39 4.85
CA MET A 58 -4.61 18.09 3.65
C MET A 58 -4.09 19.53 3.61
N LYS A 59 -4.26 20.27 4.72
CA LYS A 59 -3.74 21.64 4.83
C LYS A 59 -2.22 21.66 4.66
N ASN A 60 -1.49 20.78 5.34
CA ASN A 60 -0.03 20.73 5.25
C ASN A 60 0.43 20.35 3.84
N ALA A 61 -0.23 19.39 3.19
CA ALA A 61 0.05 19.00 1.82
C ALA A 61 -0.19 20.15 0.84
N ALA A 62 -1.28 20.90 1.00
CA ALA A 62 -1.58 22.07 0.18
C ALA A 62 -0.57 23.23 0.39
N LEU A 63 -0.15 23.47 1.64
CA LEU A 63 0.82 24.52 1.96
C LEU A 63 2.24 24.20 1.49
N LEU A 64 2.67 22.94 1.62
CA LEU A 64 4.03 22.50 1.27
C LEU A 64 4.13 22.01 -0.18
N GLY A 65 3.02 21.93 -0.91
CA GLY A 65 2.98 21.43 -2.28
C GLY A 65 3.29 19.94 -2.40
N PHE A 66 2.89 19.12 -1.41
CA PHE A 66 3.12 17.68 -1.46
C PHE A 66 2.26 17.02 -2.55
N ALA A 67 2.90 16.19 -3.37
CA ALA A 67 2.25 15.39 -4.39
C ALA A 67 2.25 13.91 -4.01
N ASP A 68 1.15 13.22 -4.27
CA ASP A 68 1.04 11.78 -4.07
C ASP A 68 1.50 11.02 -5.32
N ARG A 69 2.36 10.02 -5.13
CA ARG A 69 2.83 9.13 -6.22
C ARG A 69 1.86 8.01 -6.55
N LEU A 70 0.75 7.90 -5.82
CA LEU A 70 -0.27 6.87 -6.00
C LEU A 70 0.33 5.46 -5.99
N ASN A 71 1.33 5.21 -5.14
CA ASN A 71 1.92 3.87 -5.00
C ASN A 71 1.23 3.04 -3.94
N SER A 72 0.70 3.70 -2.91
CA SER A 72 -0.03 3.04 -1.84
C SER A 72 -1.39 2.54 -2.32
N PRO A 73 -1.87 1.40 -1.81
CA PRO A 73 -3.20 0.88 -2.15
C PRO A 73 -4.32 1.88 -1.84
N SER A 74 -4.29 2.54 -0.68
CA SER A 74 -5.30 3.53 -0.30
C SER A 74 -5.36 4.71 -1.26
N ALA A 75 -4.21 5.30 -1.64
CA ALA A 75 -4.18 6.42 -2.59
C ALA A 75 -4.71 6.01 -3.98
N ARG A 76 -4.35 4.82 -4.46
CA ARG A 76 -4.84 4.30 -5.75
C ARG A 76 -6.35 4.09 -5.73
N LEU A 77 -6.89 3.54 -4.65
CA LEU A 77 -8.33 3.34 -4.49
C LEU A 77 -9.08 4.67 -4.47
N VAL A 78 -8.58 5.68 -3.76
CA VAL A 78 -9.17 7.04 -3.75
C VAL A 78 -9.23 7.63 -5.17
N MET A 79 -8.21 7.38 -5.99
CA MET A 79 -8.16 7.85 -7.38
C MET A 79 -8.83 6.90 -8.40
N GLY A 80 -9.44 5.80 -7.97
CA GLY A 80 -10.07 4.82 -8.85
C GLY A 80 -9.08 4.05 -9.75
N GLN A 81 -7.81 3.94 -9.34
CA GLN A 81 -6.77 3.23 -10.07
C GLN A 81 -6.58 1.79 -9.57
N LEU A 82 -6.07 0.93 -10.46
CA LEU A 82 -5.75 -0.46 -10.12
C LEU A 82 -4.58 -0.53 -9.13
N VAL A 83 -4.80 -1.23 -8.01
CA VAL A 83 -3.78 -1.42 -6.98
C VAL A 83 -2.68 -2.36 -7.46
N GLY A 84 -1.41 -2.02 -7.22
CA GLY A 84 -0.24 -2.80 -7.63
C GLY A 84 0.05 -4.02 -6.74
N VAL A 85 -0.99 -4.68 -6.22
CA VAL A 85 -0.90 -5.96 -5.50
C VAL A 85 -1.95 -6.93 -6.04
N GLY A 86 -1.78 -8.23 -5.77
CA GLY A 86 -2.70 -9.25 -6.27
C GLY A 86 -2.68 -9.33 -7.80
N THR A 87 -3.84 -9.25 -8.44
CA THR A 87 -3.96 -9.32 -9.92
C THR A 87 -3.42 -8.09 -10.63
N GLY A 88 -3.25 -6.97 -9.94
CA GLY A 88 -2.71 -5.74 -10.53
C GLY A 88 -1.19 -5.70 -10.65
N ILE A 89 -0.48 -6.76 -10.25
CA ILE A 89 0.99 -6.86 -10.42
C ILE A 89 1.41 -7.25 -11.84
N CYS A 90 0.49 -7.86 -12.60
CA CYS A 90 0.76 -8.37 -13.94
C CYS A 90 -0.07 -7.63 -14.98
N GLU A 91 0.55 -7.35 -16.12
CA GLU A 91 -0.12 -6.80 -17.29
C GLU A 91 -0.35 -7.90 -18.33
N ILE A 92 -1.47 -7.81 -19.05
CA ILE A 92 -1.80 -8.75 -20.12
C ILE A 92 -1.37 -8.13 -21.44
N LEU A 93 -0.40 -8.75 -22.11
CA LEU A 93 -0.03 -8.38 -23.48
C LEU A 93 -0.84 -9.23 -24.47
N GLY A 94 -1.79 -8.59 -25.16
CA GLY A 94 -2.55 -9.24 -26.23
C GLY A 94 -1.70 -9.43 -27.48
N ASN A 95 -1.58 -10.67 -27.97
CA ASN A 95 -0.96 -10.95 -29.27
C ASN A 95 -1.95 -10.66 -30.41
N ILE A 96 -2.08 -9.38 -30.74
CA ILE A 96 -2.92 -8.93 -31.85
C ILE A 96 -2.04 -8.94 -33.12
N PRO A 97 -2.36 -9.71 -34.16
CA PRO A 97 -1.60 -9.69 -35.40
C PRO A 97 -1.62 -8.27 -35.97
N ARG A 98 -0.44 -7.64 -36.09
CA ARG A 98 -0.32 -6.32 -36.70
C ARG A 98 -0.75 -6.40 -38.16
N ARG A 99 -1.94 -5.87 -38.48
CA ARG A 99 -2.41 -5.67 -39.84
C ARG A 99 -1.61 -4.55 -40.50
N GLY A 100 -0.41 -4.87 -40.97
CA GLY A 100 0.50 -3.88 -41.57
C GLY A 100 1.87 -4.46 -41.88
N ASN A 101 1.94 -5.37 -42.85
CA ASN A 101 3.05 -5.52 -43.82
C ASN A 101 2.81 -6.64 -44.86
N ASN A 102 1.55 -7.03 -45.12
CA ASN A 102 1.25 -7.85 -46.29
C ASN A 102 0.97 -6.92 -47.48
N LYS A 103 1.94 -6.82 -48.39
CA LYS A 103 1.80 -6.12 -49.70
C LYS A 103 0.91 -6.90 -50.69
N TYR A 104 0.22 -7.95 -50.22
CA TYR A 104 -0.60 -8.86 -51.01
C TYR A 104 -1.97 -9.12 -50.36
N ALA A 105 -2.68 -8.07 -49.94
CA ALA A 105 -4.12 -8.17 -49.75
C ALA A 105 -4.78 -7.91 -51.10
N ILE A 106 -5.37 -8.96 -51.67
CA ILE A 106 -6.33 -8.94 -52.78
C ILE A 106 -7.47 -7.96 -52.54
#